data_AF-A0A662UTA7-F1
#
_entry.id   AF-A0A662UTA7-F1
#
_cell.length_a   1.000
_cell.length_b   1.000
_cell.length_c   1.000
_cell.angle_alpha   90.00
_cell.angle_beta   90.00
_cell.angle_gamma   90.00
#
_symmetry.space_group_name_H-M   'P 1'
#
loop_
_entity.id
_entity.type
_entity.pdbx_description
1 polymer ?
#
loop_
_entity_poly.entity_id
_entity_poly.type
_entity_poly.pdbx_seq_one_letter_code
_entity_poly.pdbx_strand_id
1 'polypeptide(L)'
;MILIAECYANACFAQELKKLLNREGVQYIRVKHKQTMGRDRILKDLLEIAERTSNLIVAVIDYEEGIARAYVEKQFKTSNVNGNVLLGISKQKDNLLAIVFDPNIEDALLCKINKTLCRDPSYYEKVKSSRACNVVAKYLKENHAQSILRKLVAELRAKIEKQL
;
A
#
# COMPACT_ATOMS: atom_id res chain seq x y z
N MET A 1 8.97 -2.32 11.72
CA MET A 1 8.20 -2.48 10.45
C MET A 1 8.62 -1.41 9.44
N ILE A 2 8.67 -1.75 8.15
CA ILE A 2 8.93 -0.81 7.06
C ILE A 2 7.78 -0.88 6.05
N LEU A 3 7.13 0.24 5.78
CA LEU A 3 6.15 0.40 4.70
C LEU A 3 6.87 0.98 3.47
N ILE A 4 6.80 0.32 2.32
CA ILE A 4 7.44 0.77 1.08
C ILE A 4 6.34 1.05 0.07
N ALA A 5 6.22 2.30 -0.38
CA ALA A 5 5.15 2.72 -1.26
C ALA A 5 5.66 2.99 -2.69
N GLU A 6 4.91 2.50 -3.67
CA GLU A 6 5.21 2.65 -5.09
C GLU A 6 5.06 4.07 -5.58
N CYS A 7 3.84 4.62 -5.52
CA CYS A 7 3.58 5.97 -5.95
C CYS A 7 3.35 6.92 -4.76
N TYR A 8 3.19 8.21 -5.04
CA TYR A 8 2.89 9.21 -4.03
C TYR A 8 1.55 8.99 -3.32
N ALA A 9 0.53 8.51 -4.05
CA ALA A 9 -0.77 8.20 -3.45
C ALA A 9 -0.67 6.98 -2.52
N ASN A 10 0.04 5.92 -2.92
CA ASN A 10 0.36 4.80 -2.03
C ASN A 10 1.15 5.28 -0.80
N ALA A 11 2.08 6.23 -0.96
CA ALA A 11 2.85 6.78 0.15
C ALA A 11 1.96 7.55 1.13
N CYS A 12 0.99 8.32 0.65
CA CYS A 12 -0.03 8.95 1.50
C CYS A 12 -0.83 7.89 2.28
N PHE A 13 -1.28 6.84 1.59
CA PHE A 13 -2.00 5.75 2.21
C PHE A 13 -1.18 5.07 3.31
N ALA A 14 0.09 4.77 3.03
CA ALA A 14 1.02 4.17 3.99
C ALA A 14 1.24 5.06 5.22
N GLN A 15 1.28 6.39 5.06
CA GLN A 15 1.37 7.32 6.18
C GLN A 15 0.13 7.27 7.07
N GLU A 16 -1.07 7.19 6.49
CA GLU A 16 -2.30 7.08 7.27
C GLU A 16 -2.41 5.72 7.98
N LEU A 17 -2.05 4.63 7.28
CA LEU A 17 -1.95 3.30 7.88
C LEU A 17 -0.98 3.27 9.06
N LYS A 18 0.20 3.90 8.91
CA LYS A 18 1.16 4.06 10.00
C LYS A 18 0.55 4.75 11.22
N LYS A 19 -0.21 5.84 11.04
CA LYS A 19 -0.84 6.54 12.17
C LYS A 19 -1.80 5.63 12.93
N LEU A 20 -2.58 4.82 12.22
CA LEU A 20 -3.52 3.89 12.84
C LEU A 20 -2.79 2.75 13.55
N LEU A 21 -1.78 2.15 12.92
CA LEU A 21 -0.95 1.13 13.56
C LEU A 21 -0.26 1.66 14.83
N ASN A 22 0.23 2.90 14.82
CA ASN A 22 0.80 3.54 16.00
C ASN A 22 -0.22 3.69 17.15
N ARG A 23 -1.47 4.02 16.84
CA ARG A 23 -2.55 4.12 17.86
C ARG A 23 -2.86 2.78 18.50
N GLU A 24 -2.65 1.70 17.76
CA GLU A 24 -2.78 0.32 18.23
C GLU A 24 -1.51 -0.23 18.91
N GLY A 25 -0.54 0.64 19.20
CA GLY A 25 0.68 0.27 19.93
C GLY A 25 1.82 -0.28 19.08
N VAL A 26 1.67 -0.36 17.74
CA VAL A 26 2.77 -0.77 16.86
C VAL A 26 3.74 0.39 16.68
N GLN A 27 4.93 0.29 17.27
CA GLN A 27 5.94 1.35 17.24
C GLN A 27 7.00 1.14 16.13
N TYR A 28 7.84 2.17 15.92
CA TYR A 28 9.00 2.14 15.01
C TYR A 28 8.67 1.82 13.53
N ILE A 29 7.53 2.32 13.04
CA ILE A 29 7.13 2.17 11.64
C ILE A 29 7.78 3.27 10.77
N ARG A 30 8.54 2.84 9.76
CA ARG A 30 9.14 3.74 8.76
C ARG A 30 8.40 3.63 7.44
N VAL A 31 8.03 4.76 6.84
CA VAL A 31 7.47 4.81 5.47
C VAL A 31 8.57 5.24 4.53
N LYS A 32 8.81 4.48 3.46
CA LYS A 32 9.78 4.79 2.41
C LYS A 32 9.06 4.92 1.07
N HIS A 33 9.40 5.99 0.36
CA HIS A 33 8.99 6.23 -1.02
C HIS A 33 10.11 7.05 -1.69
N LYS A 34 10.44 6.77 -2.94
CA LYS A 34 11.38 7.57 -3.76
C LYS A 34 10.72 7.89 -5.09
N GLN A 35 10.99 9.07 -5.64
CA GLN A 35 10.49 9.48 -6.96
C GLN A 35 10.81 8.49 -8.09
N THR A 36 11.95 7.80 -8.00
CA THR A 36 12.42 6.83 -9.01
C THR A 36 11.99 5.40 -8.71
N MET A 37 11.14 5.17 -7.71
CA MET A 37 10.58 3.85 -7.38
C MET A 37 9.38 3.54 -8.28
N GLY A 38 9.61 3.54 -9.59
CA GLY A 38 8.69 2.90 -10.50
C GLY A 38 8.59 1.40 -10.21
N ARG A 39 7.47 0.81 -10.60
CA ARG A 39 7.08 -0.59 -10.48
C ARG A 39 8.21 -1.63 -10.46
N ASP A 40 9.00 -1.70 -11.53
CA ASP A 40 10.00 -2.75 -11.72
C ASP A 40 11.15 -2.67 -10.72
N ARG A 41 11.41 -1.45 -10.21
CA ARG A 41 12.47 -1.23 -9.24
C ARG A 41 12.02 -1.61 -7.85
N ILE A 42 10.79 -1.26 -7.46
CA ILE A 42 10.29 -1.66 -6.14
C ILE A 42 10.20 -3.17 -6.02
N LEU A 43 9.68 -3.85 -7.03
CA LEU A 43 9.46 -5.29 -6.94
C LEU A 43 10.76 -6.10 -6.82
N LYS A 44 11.83 -5.67 -7.52
CA LYS A 44 13.17 -6.25 -7.37
C LYS A 44 13.80 -5.89 -6.03
N ASP A 45 13.72 -4.62 -5.63
CA ASP A 45 14.30 -4.13 -4.38
C ASP A 45 13.63 -4.77 -3.16
N LEU A 46 12.33 -5.11 -3.22
CA LEU A 46 11.59 -5.66 -2.08
C LEU A 46 12.16 -6.98 -1.57
N LEU A 47 12.50 -7.91 -2.46
CA LEU A 47 13.10 -9.20 -2.08
C LEU A 47 14.49 -9.01 -1.47
N GLU A 48 15.32 -8.16 -2.09
CA GLU A 48 16.67 -7.86 -1.60
C GLU A 48 16.63 -7.14 -0.24
N ILE A 49 15.67 -6.22 -0.04
CA ILE A 49 15.47 -5.56 1.25
C ILE A 49 15.00 -6.58 2.29
N ALA A 50 14.07 -7.48 1.94
CA ALA A 50 13.55 -8.52 2.83
C ALA A 50 14.63 -9.51 3.27
N GLU A 51 15.60 -9.80 2.41
CA GLU A 51 16.76 -10.63 2.74
C GLU A 51 17.72 -9.99 3.74
N ARG A 52 17.85 -8.66 3.69
CA ARG A 52 18.83 -7.90 4.49
C ARG A 52 18.31 -7.44 5.85
N THR A 53 17.07 -7.75 6.19
CA THR A 53 16.44 -7.24 7.42
C THR A 53 15.50 -8.27 8.03
N SER A 54 15.50 -8.38 9.35
CA SER A 54 14.48 -9.16 10.08
C SER A 54 13.16 -8.39 10.25
N ASN A 55 13.12 -7.10 9.86
CA ASN A 55 11.92 -6.29 9.98
C ASN A 55 10.82 -6.78 9.03
N LEU A 56 9.57 -6.80 9.51
CA LEU A 56 8.40 -6.91 8.63
C LEU A 56 8.36 -5.75 7.63
N ILE A 57 8.34 -6.08 6.35
CA ILE A 57 8.18 -5.17 5.21
C ILE A 57 6.77 -5.33 4.65
N VAL A 58 6.11 -4.21 4.42
CA VAL A 58 4.82 -4.17 3.73
C VAL A 58 4.96 -3.25 2.54
N ALA A 59 4.91 -3.82 1.34
CA ALA A 59 4.81 -3.06 0.11
C ALA A 59 3.41 -2.47 -0.02
N VAL A 60 3.26 -1.27 -0.55
CA VAL A 60 1.98 -0.65 -0.90
C VAL A 60 2.08 -0.28 -2.38
N ILE A 61 1.48 -1.12 -3.21
CA ILE A 61 1.71 -1.15 -4.66
C ILE A 61 0.40 -1.20 -5.42
N ASP A 62 0.46 -0.76 -6.66
CA ASP A 62 -0.62 -0.88 -7.62
C ASP A 62 -0.38 -2.14 -8.46
N TYR A 63 -1.44 -2.82 -8.92
CA TYR A 63 -1.23 -3.90 -9.87
C TYR A 63 -0.76 -3.36 -11.21
N GLU A 64 -1.34 -2.26 -11.67
CA GLU A 64 -1.31 -1.77 -13.06
C GLU A 64 -1.62 -2.88 -14.10
N GLU A 65 -2.08 -2.51 -15.29
CA GLU A 65 -2.32 -3.52 -16.32
C GLU A 65 -1.00 -4.11 -16.87
N GLY A 66 -1.02 -5.41 -17.18
CA GLY A 66 0.08 -6.10 -17.88
C GLY A 66 1.06 -6.89 -17.00
N ILE A 67 2.36 -6.85 -17.35
CA ILE A 67 3.44 -7.69 -16.79
C ILE A 67 3.58 -7.55 -15.26
N ALA A 68 3.23 -6.38 -14.77
CA ALA A 68 3.16 -6.00 -13.36
C ALA A 68 2.38 -6.99 -12.48
N ARG A 69 1.11 -7.22 -12.88
CA ARG A 69 0.19 -8.13 -12.23
C ARG A 69 0.76 -9.53 -12.17
N ALA A 70 1.29 -10.04 -13.28
CA ALA A 70 1.90 -11.37 -13.34
C ALA A 70 3.10 -11.50 -12.37
N TYR A 71 3.89 -10.45 -12.18
CA TYR A 71 4.98 -10.48 -11.21
C TYR A 71 4.45 -10.52 -9.78
N VAL A 72 3.50 -9.66 -9.42
CA VAL A 72 2.92 -9.64 -8.07
C VAL A 72 2.23 -10.97 -7.77
N GLU A 73 1.44 -11.52 -8.69
CA GLU A 73 0.78 -12.82 -8.57
C GLU A 73 1.79 -13.97 -8.48
N LYS A 74 2.95 -13.86 -9.13
CA LYS A 74 4.04 -14.83 -8.97
C LYS A 74 4.62 -14.79 -7.56
N GLN A 75 4.87 -13.60 -7.02
CA GLN A 75 5.54 -13.42 -5.72
C GLN A 75 4.63 -13.56 -4.49
N PHE A 76 3.37 -13.20 -4.62
CA PHE A 76 2.44 -13.07 -3.50
C PHE A 76 1.24 -13.98 -3.66
N LYS A 77 0.80 -14.59 -2.56
CA LYS A 77 -0.54 -15.17 -2.46
C LYS A 77 -1.46 -14.09 -1.90
N THR A 78 -2.36 -13.59 -2.74
CA THR A 78 -3.26 -12.47 -2.39
C THR A 78 -4.61 -12.96 -1.86
N SER A 79 -5.12 -12.30 -0.84
CA SER A 79 -6.50 -12.41 -0.36
C SER A 79 -7.21 -11.05 -0.45
N ASN A 80 -8.53 -11.08 -0.59
CA ASN A 80 -9.33 -9.86 -0.65
C ASN A 80 -9.48 -9.24 0.75
N VAL A 81 -9.16 -7.96 0.88
CA VAL A 81 -9.46 -7.18 2.10
C VAL A 81 -10.80 -6.46 1.94
N ASN A 82 -10.95 -5.78 0.80
CA ASN A 82 -12.20 -5.12 0.42
C ASN A 82 -12.22 -4.79 -1.08
N GLY A 83 -13.00 -5.53 -1.85
CA GLY A 83 -13.23 -5.25 -3.26
C GLY A 83 -11.94 -5.28 -4.07
N ASN A 84 -11.34 -4.11 -4.30
CA ASN A 84 -10.15 -3.94 -5.14
C ASN A 84 -8.87 -3.71 -4.32
N VAL A 85 -8.94 -3.88 -3.00
CA VAL A 85 -7.78 -3.81 -2.12
C VAL A 85 -7.48 -5.22 -1.60
N LEU A 86 -6.27 -5.69 -1.87
CA LEU A 86 -5.81 -7.04 -1.58
C LEU A 86 -4.65 -7.01 -0.58
N LEU A 87 -4.50 -8.09 0.18
CA LEU A 87 -3.34 -8.36 1.01
C LEU A 87 -2.59 -9.57 0.44
N GLY A 88 -1.37 -9.34 -0.02
CA GLY A 88 -0.43 -10.34 -0.48
C GLY A 88 0.50 -10.80 0.63
N ILE A 89 0.60 -12.11 0.80
CA ILE A 89 1.64 -12.75 1.62
C ILE A 89 2.71 -13.28 0.67
N SER A 90 3.98 -12.94 0.90
CA SER A 90 5.06 -13.43 0.04
C SER A 90 5.14 -14.95 0.10
N LYS A 91 5.34 -15.57 -1.07
CA LYS A 91 5.57 -17.01 -1.21
C LYS A 91 7.01 -17.40 -0.90
N GLN A 92 7.92 -16.42 -0.81
CA GLN A 92 9.36 -16.66 -0.67
C GLN A 92 9.94 -16.19 0.67
N LYS A 93 9.34 -15.17 1.32
CA LYS A 93 9.89 -14.52 2.50
C LYS A 93 8.81 -14.26 3.55
N ASP A 94 8.97 -14.79 4.76
CA ASP A 94 7.96 -14.70 5.82
C ASP A 94 7.79 -13.28 6.38
N ASN A 95 8.79 -12.42 6.20
CA ASN A 95 8.79 -11.02 6.63
C ASN A 95 8.34 -10.03 5.54
N LEU A 96 7.76 -10.51 4.42
CA LEU A 96 7.36 -9.65 3.30
C LEU A 96 5.86 -9.80 2.98
N LEU A 97 5.15 -8.68 3.05
CA LEU A 97 3.75 -8.55 2.68
C LEU A 97 3.57 -7.48 1.59
N ALA A 98 2.41 -7.48 0.94
CA ALA A 98 2.01 -6.44 0.00
C ALA A 98 0.55 -6.04 0.24
N ILE A 99 0.27 -4.75 0.25
CA ILE A 99 -1.07 -4.18 0.08
C ILE A 99 -1.16 -3.79 -1.39
N VAL A 100 -2.08 -4.42 -2.11
CA VAL A 100 -2.17 -4.28 -3.56
C VAL A 100 -3.50 -3.63 -3.92
N PHE A 101 -3.43 -2.56 -4.71
CA PHE A 101 -4.61 -1.93 -5.30
C PHE A 101 -4.83 -2.44 -6.73
N ASP A 102 -6.03 -2.94 -7.05
CA ASP A 102 -6.38 -3.49 -8.37
C ASP A 102 -7.40 -2.60 -9.10
N PRO A 103 -7.05 -1.89 -10.18
CA PRO A 103 -5.74 -1.86 -10.83
C PRO A 103 -4.73 -0.89 -10.19
N ASN A 104 -5.20 0.18 -9.54
CA ASN A 104 -4.37 1.20 -8.89
C ASN A 104 -5.15 1.84 -7.73
N ILE A 105 -4.47 2.59 -6.85
CA ILE A 105 -5.11 3.21 -5.68
C ILE A 105 -6.21 4.22 -6.06
N GLU A 106 -6.07 4.90 -7.19
CA GLU A 106 -7.08 5.81 -7.70
C GLU A 106 -8.41 5.06 -7.91
N ASP A 107 -8.42 4.04 -8.77
CA ASP A 107 -9.62 3.28 -9.15
C ASP A 107 -10.11 2.37 -8.02
N ALA A 108 -9.19 1.73 -7.30
CA ALA A 108 -9.51 0.77 -6.26
C ALA A 108 -10.13 1.42 -5.02
N LEU A 109 -9.77 2.68 -4.73
CA LEU A 109 -10.15 3.39 -3.50
C LEU A 109 -10.68 4.80 -3.76
N LEU A 110 -9.90 5.68 -4.39
CA LEU A 110 -10.20 7.12 -4.42
C LEU A 110 -11.43 7.45 -5.29
N CYS A 111 -11.54 6.88 -6.49
CA CYS A 111 -12.66 7.10 -7.41
C CYS A 111 -13.98 6.56 -6.83
N LYS A 112 -13.91 5.50 -6.01
CA LYS A 112 -15.08 4.93 -5.32
C LYS A 112 -15.63 5.88 -4.26
N ILE A 113 -14.75 6.68 -3.65
CA ILE A 113 -15.12 7.71 -2.66
C ILE A 113 -15.62 8.97 -3.37
N ASN A 114 -14.90 9.42 -4.40
CA ASN A 114 -15.27 10.61 -5.15
C ASN A 114 -14.89 10.47 -6.64
N LYS A 115 -15.92 10.29 -7.48
CA LYS A 115 -15.77 10.11 -8.94
C LYS A 115 -15.11 11.30 -9.64
N THR A 116 -15.18 12.51 -9.07
CA THR A 116 -14.59 13.72 -9.67
C THR A 116 -13.06 13.65 -9.67
N LEU A 117 -12.45 12.97 -8.69
CA LEU A 117 -10.99 12.82 -8.60
C LEU A 117 -10.37 12.18 -9.85
N CYS A 118 -11.14 11.35 -10.53
CA CYS A 118 -10.69 10.53 -11.64
C CYS A 118 -11.22 11.04 -12.98
N ARG A 119 -12.04 12.09 -12.95
CA ARG A 119 -12.57 12.77 -14.15
C ARG A 119 -11.89 14.10 -14.41
N ASP A 120 -11.32 14.73 -13.38
CA ASP A 120 -10.58 15.98 -13.50
C ASP A 120 -9.07 15.70 -13.66
N PRO A 121 -8.47 15.99 -14.84
CA PRO A 121 -7.05 15.77 -15.09
C PRO A 121 -6.14 16.51 -14.09
N SER A 122 -6.53 17.70 -13.64
CA SER A 122 -5.75 18.48 -12.67
C SER A 122 -5.67 17.80 -11.31
N TYR A 123 -6.72 17.10 -10.90
CA TYR A 123 -6.70 16.31 -9.67
C TYR A 123 -5.86 15.06 -9.85
N TYR A 124 -6.02 14.38 -10.98
CA TYR A 124 -5.27 13.17 -11.27
C TYR A 124 -3.75 13.42 -11.26
N GLU A 125 -3.28 14.51 -11.87
CA GLU A 125 -1.88 14.93 -11.80
C GLU A 125 -1.39 15.20 -10.38
N LYS A 126 -2.23 15.83 -9.53
CA LYS A 126 -1.87 16.09 -8.13
C LYS A 126 -1.71 14.80 -7.34
N VAL A 127 -2.59 13.81 -7.55
CA VAL A 127 -2.53 12.49 -6.92
C VAL A 127 -1.25 11.73 -7.30
N LYS A 128 -0.74 11.95 -8.52
CA LYS A 128 0.52 11.37 -9.00
C LYS A 128 1.78 12.17 -8.67
N SER A 129 1.66 13.25 -7.90
CA SER A 129 2.78 14.16 -7.58
C SER A 129 3.15 14.14 -6.10
N SER A 130 4.22 14.84 -5.72
CA SER A 130 4.57 15.09 -4.32
C SER A 130 3.47 15.79 -3.51
N ARG A 131 2.44 16.33 -4.17
CA ARG A 131 1.27 16.94 -3.55
C ARG A 131 0.14 15.95 -3.26
N ALA A 132 0.32 14.65 -3.54
CA ALA A 132 -0.71 13.64 -3.38
C ALA A 132 -1.34 13.66 -1.99
N CYS A 133 -0.54 13.75 -0.93
CA CYS A 133 -1.03 13.76 0.44
C CYS A 133 -2.01 14.91 0.73
N ASN A 134 -1.82 16.08 0.12
CA ASN A 134 -2.69 17.24 0.33
C ASN A 134 -4.10 16.99 -0.24
N VAL A 135 -4.21 16.14 -1.26
CA VAL A 135 -5.48 15.79 -1.90
C VAL A 135 -6.07 14.53 -1.27
N VAL A 136 -5.27 13.49 -1.09
CA VAL A 136 -5.70 12.15 -0.70
C VAL A 136 -6.09 12.06 0.77
N ALA A 137 -5.40 12.80 1.66
CA ALA A 137 -5.60 12.65 3.11
C ALA A 137 -7.04 12.91 3.59
N LYS A 138 -7.78 13.82 2.92
CA LYS A 138 -9.19 14.06 3.28
C LYS A 138 -10.07 12.85 2.94
N TYR A 139 -9.83 12.20 1.80
CA TYR A 139 -10.58 11.01 1.39
C TYR A 139 -10.25 9.79 2.23
N LEU A 140 -9.01 9.69 2.73
CA LEU A 140 -8.64 8.63 3.65
C LEU A 140 -9.37 8.71 5.00
N LYS A 141 -9.95 9.86 5.36
CA LYS A 141 -10.77 10.02 6.56
C LYS A 141 -12.23 9.57 6.36
N GLU A 142 -12.66 9.35 5.13
CA GLU A 142 -14.02 8.91 4.81
C GLU A 142 -14.26 7.48 5.29
N ASN A 143 -15.51 7.17 5.63
CA ASN A 143 -15.91 5.89 6.24
C ASN A 143 -15.45 4.67 5.42
N HIS A 144 -15.54 4.74 4.10
CA HIS A 144 -15.13 3.64 3.23
C HIS A 144 -13.62 3.36 3.33
N ALA A 145 -12.78 4.41 3.25
CA ALA A 145 -11.33 4.27 3.38
C ALA A 145 -10.94 3.83 4.80
N GLN A 146 -11.58 4.38 5.83
CA GLN A 146 -11.33 4.00 7.22
C GLN A 146 -11.69 2.54 7.49
N SER A 147 -12.75 2.01 6.90
CA SER A 147 -13.09 0.59 6.99
C SER A 147 -11.98 -0.30 6.43
N ILE A 148 -11.43 0.06 5.26
CA ILE A 148 -10.31 -0.66 4.63
C ILE A 148 -9.06 -0.59 5.50
N LEU A 149 -8.69 0.61 5.96
CA LEU A 149 -7.53 0.82 6.82
C LEU A 149 -7.64 0.01 8.12
N ARG A 150 -8.80 -0.03 8.78
CA ARG A 150 -8.99 -0.80 10.01
C ARG A 150 -8.84 -2.31 9.78
N LYS A 151 -9.38 -2.84 8.68
CA LYS A 151 -9.17 -4.25 8.30
C LYS A 151 -7.69 -4.56 8.10
N LEU A 152 -6.97 -3.70 7.37
CA LEU A 152 -5.53 -3.85 7.17
C LEU A 152 -4.74 -3.78 8.48
N VAL A 153 -5.10 -2.86 9.38
CA VAL A 153 -4.49 -2.77 10.71
C VAL A 153 -4.66 -4.07 11.49
N ALA A 154 -5.88 -4.64 11.52
CA ALA A 154 -6.14 -5.90 12.21
C ALA A 154 -5.31 -7.06 11.63
N GLU A 155 -5.30 -7.20 10.29
CA GLU A 155 -4.51 -8.23 9.59
C GLU A 155 -3.01 -8.08 9.86
N LEU A 156 -2.48 -6.85 9.77
CA LEU A 156 -1.06 -6.60 10.00
C LEU A 156 -0.67 -6.84 11.46
N ARG A 157 -1.51 -6.47 12.43
CA ARG A 157 -1.27 -6.77 13.85
C ARG A 157 -1.19 -8.26 14.11
N ALA A 158 -2.15 -9.03 13.61
CA ALA A 158 -2.16 -10.47 13.76
C ALA A 158 -0.91 -11.14 13.17
N LYS A 159 -0.27 -10.51 12.17
CA LYS A 159 1.02 -10.97 11.61
C LYS A 159 2.22 -10.59 12.46
N ILE A 160 2.24 -9.37 13.01
CA ILE A 160 3.31 -8.92 13.92
C ILE A 160 3.34 -9.79 15.18
N GLU A 161 2.16 -10.05 15.78
CA GLU A 161 2.03 -10.83 17.00
C GLU A 161 2.46 -12.30 16.83
N LYS A 162 2.41 -12.84 15.60
CA LYS A 162 2.88 -14.20 15.28
C LYS A 162 4.39 -14.30 14.99
N GLN A 163 5.07 -13.15 14.84
CA GLN A 163 6.51 -13.08 14.61
C GLN A 163 7.32 -12.77 15.89
N LEU A 164 6.62 -12.42 16.97
CA LEU A 164 7.14 -12.31 18.34
C LEU A 164 6.92 -13.64 19.08
#